data_AF-A0A0V8CXU1-F1
#
_entry.id   AF-A0A0V8CXU1-F1
#
_cell.length_a   1.000
_cell.length_b   1.000
_cell.length_c   1.000
_cell.angle_alpha   90.00
_cell.angle_beta   90.00
_cell.angle_gamma   90.00
#
_symmetry.space_group_name_H-M   'P 1'
#
loop_
_entity.id
_entity.type
_entity.pdbx_description
1 polymer ?
#
loop_
_entity_poly.entity_id
_entity_poly.type
_entity_poly.pdbx_seq_one_letter_code
_entity_poly.pdbx_strand_id
1 'polypeptide(L)' 'MSLKSIKNDDYIIGKFNESELSFLTNYFLGFGEHIKILEPEQLKEAYVNKLHDILDSY' A
#
# COMPACT_ATOMS: atom_id res chain seq x y z
N MET A 1 7.15 10.10 2.24
CA MET A 1 7.68 8.84 1.65
C MET A 1 8.72 9.17 0.58
N SER A 2 9.59 8.23 0.25
CA SER A 2 10.66 8.41 -0.74
C SER A 2 10.89 7.11 -1.52
N LEU A 3 11.10 7.23 -2.83
CA LEU A 3 11.48 6.10 -3.69
C LEU A 3 12.97 5.80 -3.52
N LYS A 4 13.32 4.52 -3.35
CA LYS A 4 14.70 4.05 -3.29
C LYS A 4 14.87 2.80 -4.14
N SER A 5 15.86 2.81 -5.02
CA SER A 5 16.24 1.64 -5.81
C SER A 5 17.35 0.86 -5.10
N ILE A 6 17.11 -0.40 -4.77
CA ILE A 6 18.05 -1.29 -4.09
C ILE A 6 18.10 -2.61 -4.85
N LYS A 7 19.29 -3.00 -5.35
CA LYS A 7 19.52 -4.29 -6.03
C LYS A 7 18.48 -4.62 -7.13
N ASN A 8 18.16 -3.64 -7.97
CA ASN A 8 17.19 -3.71 -9.08
C ASN A 8 15.71 -3.68 -8.67
N ASP A 9 15.38 -3.57 -7.38
CA ASP A 9 14.02 -3.38 -6.90
C ASP A 9 13.79 -1.93 -6.44
N ASP A 10 12.60 -1.41 -6.72
CA ASP A 10 12.18 -0.08 -6.28
C ASP A 10 11.29 -0.17 -5.04
N TYR A 11 11.66 0.59 -4.01
CA TYR A 11 10.98 0.62 -2.72
C TYR A 11 10.43 2.00 -2.42
N ILE A 12 9.17 2.06 -2.01
CA ILE A 12 8.60 3.24 -1.36
C ILE A 12 8.85 3.10 0.13
N ILE A 13 9.75 3.92 0.68
CA ILE A 13 10.10 3.91 2.09
C ILE A 13 9.61 5.19 2.75
N GLY A 14 8.93 5.07 3.88
CA GLY A 14 8.55 6.23 4.68
C GLY A 14 7.86 5.83 5.98
N LYS A 15 7.49 6.87 6.72
CA LYS A 15 6.62 6.76 7.89
C LYS A 15 5.30 7.42 7.55
N PHE A 16 4.26 6.99 8.25
CA PHE A 16 2.92 7.56 8.16
C PHE A 16 2.27 7.50 9.53
N ASN A 17 1.28 8.34 9.73
CA ASN A 17 0.46 8.35 10.94
C ASN A 17 -0.83 7.56 10.68
N GLU A 18 -1.51 7.07 11.72
CA GLU A 18 -2.74 6.28 11.55
C GLU A 18 -3.83 7.03 10.76
N SER A 19 -3.89 8.35 10.88
CA SER A 19 -4.82 9.20 10.11
C SER A 19 -4.59 9.16 8.59
N GLU A 20 -3.39 8.76 8.15
CA GLU A 20 -3.02 8.67 6.73
C GLU A 20 -3.21 7.26 6.16
N LEU A 21 -3.55 6.26 7.00
CA LEU A 21 -3.66 4.85 6.58
C LEU A 21 -4.65 4.66 5.42
N SER A 22 -5.82 5.29 5.52
CA SER A 22 -6.85 5.23 4.46
C SER A 22 -6.38 5.90 3.18
N PHE A 23 -5.73 7.06 3.28
CA PHE A 23 -5.17 7.75 2.12
C PHE A 23 -4.13 6.89 1.40
N LEU A 24 -3.18 6.31 2.16
CA LEU A 24 -2.13 5.46 1.61
C LEU A 24 -2.67 4.18 0.99
N THR A 25 -3.66 3.57 1.63
CA THR A 25 -4.34 2.39 1.08
C THR A 25 -4.92 2.71 -0.30
N ASN A 26 -5.67 3.81 -0.43
CA ASN A 26 -6.24 4.23 -1.72
C ASN A 26 -5.16 4.64 -2.73
N TYR A 27 -4.11 5.32 -2.29
CA TYR A 27 -2.98 5.68 -3.14
C TYR A 27 -2.29 4.44 -3.72
N PHE A 28 -2.03 3.43 -2.88
CA PHE A 28 -1.39 2.20 -3.31
C PHE A 28 -2.27 1.34 -4.22
N LEU A 29 -3.60 1.39 -4.05
CA LEU A 29 -4.51 0.70 -4.98
C LEU A 29 -4.38 1.20 -6.42
N GLY A 30 -4.03 2.48 -6.60
CA GLY A 30 -3.76 3.05 -7.92
C GLY A 30 -2.61 2.36 -8.68
N PHE A 31 -1.72 1.65 -7.98
CA PHE A 31 -0.63 0.89 -8.61
C PHE A 31 -1.02 -0.56 -8.93
N GLY A 32 -2.13 -1.06 -8.38
CA GLY A 32 -2.64 -2.41 -8.66
C GLY A 32 -1.59 -3.51 -8.41
N GLU A 33 -1.33 -4.31 -9.45
CA GLU A 33 -0.37 -5.43 -9.40
C GLU A 33 1.11 -4.99 -9.30
N HIS A 34 1.40 -3.71 -9.55
CA HIS A 34 2.77 -3.17 -9.53
C HIS A 34 3.26 -2.81 -8.12
N ILE A 35 2.43 -3.00 -7.09
CA ILE A 35 2.81 -2.72 -5.71
C ILE A 35 2.60 -3.93 -4.81
N LYS A 36 3.53 -4.09 -3.87
CA LYS A 36 3.43 -5.07 -2.79
C LYS A 36 3.77 -4.40 -1.48
N ILE A 37 2.79 -4.37 -0.57
CA ILE A 37 3.01 -3.87 0.79
C ILE A 37 3.83 -4.90 1.56
N LEU A 38 5.05 -4.52 1.93
CA LEU A 38 5.95 -5.37 2.72
C LEU A 38 5.70 -5.16 4.22
N GLU A 39 5.72 -3.91 4.65
CA GLU A 39 5.53 -3.48 6.03
C GLU A 39 4.95 -2.05 6.05
N PRO A 40 4.30 -1.62 7.15
CA PRO A 40 3.92 -2.42 8.33
C PRO A 40 2.66 -3.26 8.07
N GLU A 41 2.42 -4.24 8.94
CA GLU A 41 1.30 -5.19 8.82
C GLU A 41 -0.07 -4.49 8.76
N GLN A 42 -0.29 -3.45 9.57
CA GLN A 42 -1.51 -2.63 9.56
C GLN A 42 -1.86 -2.07 8.17
N LEU A 43 -0.84 -1.63 7.40
CA LEU A 43 -1.04 -1.11 6.04
C LEU A 43 -1.37 -2.24 5.06
N LYS A 44 -0.73 -3.39 5.23
CA LYS A 44 -0.97 -4.58 4.41
C LYS A 44 -2.40 -5.09 4.61
N GLU A 45 -2.86 -5.18 5.85
CA GLU A 45 -4.23 -5.59 6.18
C GLU A 45 -5.25 -4.61 5.61
N ALA A 46 -5.05 -3.30 5.81
CA ALA A 46 -5.93 -2.27 5.23
C ALA A 46 -6.02 -2.38 3.70
N TYR A 47 -4.88 -2.61 3.03
CA TYR A 47 -4.81 -2.80 1.58
C TYR A 47 -5.58 -4.03 1.09
N VAL A 48 -5.36 -5.17 1.73
CA VAL A 48 -6.06 -6.43 1.38
C VAL A 48 -7.56 -6.33 1.64
N ASN A 49 -7.97 -5.75 2.77
CA ASN A 49 -9.39 -5.55 3.07
C ASN A 49 -10.05 -4.66 2.02
N LYS A 50 -9.37 -3.59 1.59
CA LYS A 50 -9.91 -2.70 0.58
C LYS A 50 -10.04 -3.37 -0.79
N LEU A 51 -9.12 -4.28 -1.15
CA LEU A 51 -9.26 -5.10 -2.35
C LEU A 51 -10.48 -6.03 -2.27
N HIS A 52 -10.70 -6.69 -1.12
CA HIS A 52 -11.89 -7.50 -0.92
C HIS A 52 -13.17 -6.67 -0.98
N ASP A 53 -13.22 -5.50 -0.34
CA ASP A 53 -14.38 -4.60 -0.42
C ASP A 53 -14.73 -4.23 -1.88
N ILE A 54 -13.70 -3.98 -2.70
CA ILE A 54 -13.89 -3.69 -4.12
C ILE A 54 -14.47 -4.91 -4.83
N LEU A 55 -13.92 -6.10 -4.59
CA LEU A 55 -14.39 -7.34 -5.21
C LEU A 55 -15.82 -7.69 -4.80
N ASP A 56 -16.17 -7.49 -3.53
CA ASP A 56 -17.52 -7.74 -2.99
C ASP A 56 -18.56 -6.72 -3.50
N SER A 57 -18.11 -5.58 -4.04
CA SER A 57 -18.97 -4.53 -4.59
C SER A 57 -19.38 -4.76 -6.06
N TYR A 58 -18.93 -5.86 -6.69
CA TYR A 58 -19.26 -6.25 -8.07
C TYR A 58 -20.10 -7.51 -8.12
#